data_AF-A0A255HLR7-F1
#
_entry.id   AF-A0A255HLR7-F1
#
_cell.length_a   1.000
_cell.length_b   1.000
_cell.length_c   1.000
_cell.angle_alpha   90.00
_cell.angle_beta   90.00
_cell.angle_gamma   90.00
#
_symmetry.space_group_name_H-M   'P 1'
#
loop_
_entity.id
_entity.type
_entity.pdbx_description
1 polymer ?
#
loop_
_entity_poly.entity_id
_entity_poly.type
_entity_poly.pdbx_seq_one_letter_code
_entity_poly.pdbx_strand_id
1 'polypeptide(L)'
;MGAPHNGVDRAGSVFRMYVGGNAIVTWYVAMTDPRSLMYLVASTRDGAVLIWLLMAVGAAALLDAVVNDFLPDRFHWRIGRRQRHYILAALAFCYIAQLYVEFFNLRSGGLLAYYLWNAATIMFIAFIDAHQRNKDNQCSTVCN
;
A
#
# COMPACT_ATOMS: atom_id res chain seq x y z
N MET A 1 16.51 11.05 28.70
CA MET A 1 15.05 11.22 28.79
C MET A 1 14.53 11.28 27.36
N GLY A 2 14.10 10.15 26.80
CA GLY A 2 13.66 10.05 25.41
C GLY A 2 12.20 10.48 25.29
N ALA A 3 11.95 11.53 24.50
CA ALA A 3 10.61 11.97 24.16
C ALA A 3 9.83 10.85 23.45
N PRO A 4 8.50 10.79 23.60
CA PRO A 4 7.69 9.71 23.04
C PRO A 4 7.59 9.83 21.51
N HIS A 5 8.51 9.18 20.78
CA HIS A 5 8.43 9.01 19.31
C HIS A 5 7.24 8.14 18.86
N ASN A 6 6.49 7.55 19.79
CA ASN A 6 5.44 6.56 19.55
C ASN A 6 4.28 7.03 18.67
N GLY A 7 4.05 8.35 18.52
CA GLY A 7 2.91 8.87 17.75
C GLY A 7 3.08 8.77 16.24
N VAL A 8 4.29 9.05 15.76
CA VAL A 8 4.59 9.12 14.31
C VAL A 8 4.71 7.70 13.71
N ASP A 9 5.35 6.79 14.43
CA ASP A 9 5.47 5.38 14.03
C ASP A 9 4.11 4.68 13.94
N ARG A 10 3.18 5.01 14.86
CA ARG A 10 1.82 4.45 14.86
C ARG A 10 1.00 4.93 13.68
N ALA A 11 1.11 6.20 13.29
CA ALA A 11 0.36 6.74 12.15
C ALA A 11 0.77 6.07 10.83
N GLY A 12 2.07 5.84 10.62
CA GLY A 12 2.58 5.11 9.46
C GLY A 12 2.13 3.64 9.43
N SER A 13 2.05 3.00 10.59
CA SER A 13 1.60 1.61 10.72
C SER A 13 0.12 1.42 10.38
N VAL A 14 -0.75 2.26 10.97
CA VAL A 14 -2.20 2.21 10.74
C VAL A 14 -2.51 2.44 9.27
N PHE A 15 -1.78 3.34 8.61
CA PHE A 15 -1.93 3.56 7.19
C PHE A 15 -1.57 2.33 6.35
N ARG A 16 -0.47 1.64 6.67
CA ARG A 16 -0.06 0.42 5.96
C ARG A 16 -1.08 -0.71 6.15
N MET A 17 -1.63 -0.84 7.36
CA MET A 17 -2.76 -1.75 7.60
C MET A 17 -3.98 -1.37 6.76
N TYR A 18 -4.31 -0.08 6.69
CA TYR A 18 -5.43 0.39 5.88
C TYR A 18 -5.22 0.08 4.39
N VAL A 19 -4.06 0.42 3.82
CA VAL A 19 -3.77 0.19 2.39
C VAL A 19 -3.69 -1.29 2.07
N GLY A 20 -2.98 -2.07 2.89
CA GLY A 20 -2.87 -3.52 2.69
C GLY A 20 -4.22 -4.22 2.85
N GLY A 21 -5.02 -3.80 3.85
CA GLY A 21 -6.38 -4.28 4.06
C GLY A 21 -7.29 -3.93 2.89
N ASN A 22 -7.26 -2.68 2.42
CA ASN A 22 -8.03 -2.26 1.26
C ASN A 22 -7.67 -3.08 0.02
N ALA A 23 -6.38 -3.33 -0.24
CA ALA A 23 -5.93 -4.18 -1.35
C ALA A 23 -6.49 -5.62 -1.28
N ILE A 24 -6.52 -6.23 -0.09
CA ILE A 24 -7.12 -7.56 0.12
C ILE A 24 -8.64 -7.51 -0.11
N VAL A 25 -9.33 -6.48 0.43
CA VAL A 25 -10.77 -6.31 0.22
C VAL A 25 -11.09 -6.09 -1.25
N THR A 26 -10.31 -5.28 -1.96
CA THR A 26 -10.44 -5.06 -3.41
C THR A 26 -10.30 -6.38 -4.17
N TRP A 27 -9.29 -7.19 -3.85
CA TRP A 27 -9.12 -8.52 -4.43
C TRP A 27 -10.30 -9.44 -4.13
N TYR A 28 -10.76 -9.48 -2.88
CA TYR A 28 -11.88 -10.31 -2.47
C TYR A 28 -13.15 -9.95 -3.24
N VAL A 29 -13.53 -8.67 -3.26
CA VAL A 29 -14.70 -8.17 -4.01
C VAL A 29 -14.57 -8.49 -5.50
N ALA A 30 -13.38 -8.31 -6.08
CA ALA A 30 -13.14 -8.62 -7.48
C ALA A 30 -13.30 -10.11 -7.82
N MET A 31 -13.06 -11.01 -6.88
CA MET A 31 -13.16 -12.46 -7.10
C MET A 31 -14.54 -13.02 -6.75
N THR A 32 -15.25 -12.43 -5.78
CA THR A 32 -16.50 -13.00 -5.25
C THR A 32 -17.76 -12.32 -5.75
N ASP A 33 -17.70 -11.04 -6.13
CA ASP A 33 -18.90 -10.29 -6.54
C ASP A 33 -18.91 -10.04 -8.06
N PRO A 34 -19.65 -10.85 -8.84
CA PRO A 34 -19.74 -10.70 -10.29
C PRO A 34 -20.47 -9.42 -10.73
N ARG A 35 -21.17 -8.72 -9.83
CA ARG A 35 -21.81 -7.44 -10.12
C ARG A 35 -20.84 -6.26 -9.92
N SER A 36 -19.70 -6.50 -9.28
CA SER A 36 -18.70 -5.47 -9.09
C SER A 36 -18.01 -5.16 -10.41
N LEU A 37 -17.73 -3.87 -10.65
CA LEU A 37 -16.94 -3.49 -11.81
C LEU A 37 -15.50 -4.03 -11.72
N MET A 38 -15.02 -4.28 -10.50
CA MET A 38 -13.74 -4.93 -10.21
C MET A 38 -13.67 -6.36 -10.76
N TYR A 39 -14.77 -7.10 -10.68
CA TYR A 39 -14.87 -8.43 -11.29
C TYR A 39 -14.74 -8.37 -12.80
N LEU A 40 -15.23 -7.30 -13.43
CA LEU A 40 -15.09 -7.11 -14.87
C LEU A 40 -13.62 -6.89 -15.27
N VAL A 41 -12.83 -6.21 -14.43
CA VAL A 41 -11.37 -6.13 -14.58
C VAL A 41 -10.74 -7.52 -14.39
N ALA A 42 -11.14 -8.25 -13.34
CA ALA A 42 -10.66 -9.61 -13.06
C ALA A 42 -11.04 -10.64 -14.14
N SER A 43 -12.09 -10.39 -14.91
CA SER A 43 -12.52 -11.27 -16.01
C SER A 43 -11.53 -11.26 -17.18
N THR A 44 -10.71 -10.21 -17.29
CA THR A 44 -9.62 -10.14 -18.28
C THR A 44 -8.38 -10.84 -17.75
N ARG A 45 -7.62 -11.51 -18.63
CA ARG A 45 -6.41 -12.23 -18.22
C ARG A 45 -5.38 -11.30 -17.56
N ASP A 46 -5.18 -10.11 -18.13
CA ASP A 46 -4.22 -9.14 -17.61
C ASP A 46 -4.71 -8.50 -16.30
N GLY A 47 -6.00 -8.16 -16.21
CA GLY A 47 -6.60 -7.63 -14.99
C GLY A 47 -6.63 -8.64 -13.84
N ALA A 48 -6.85 -9.93 -14.13
CA ALA A 48 -6.75 -11.00 -13.14
C ALA A 48 -5.35 -11.07 -12.52
N VAL A 49 -4.30 -11.04 -13.36
CA VAL A 49 -2.90 -11.05 -12.90
C VAL A 49 -2.61 -9.84 -12.02
N LEU A 50 -3.07 -8.65 -12.42
CA LEU A 50 -2.90 -7.43 -11.63
C LEU A 50 -3.63 -7.48 -10.30
N ILE A 51 -4.81 -8.08 -10.24
CA ILE A 51 -5.59 -8.21 -9.00
C ILE A 51 -4.93 -9.22 -8.04
N TRP A 52 -4.37 -10.31 -8.55
CA TRP A 52 -3.56 -11.23 -7.75
C TRP A 52 -2.26 -10.60 -7.24
N LEU A 53 -1.57 -9.82 -8.08
CA LEU A 53 -0.40 -9.04 -7.67
C LEU A 53 -0.77 -8.02 -6.59
N LEU A 54 -1.89 -7.31 -6.75
CA LEU A 54 -2.39 -6.37 -5.74
C LEU A 54 -2.61 -7.06 -4.39
N MET A 55 -3.20 -8.26 -4.39
CA MET A 55 -3.38 -9.06 -3.18
C MET A 55 -2.04 -9.46 -2.55
N ALA A 56 -1.11 -10.00 -3.35
CA ALA A 56 0.19 -10.44 -2.84
C ALA A 56 0.99 -9.29 -2.20
N VAL A 57 0.99 -8.11 -2.85
CA VAL A 57 1.66 -6.92 -2.32
C VAL A 57 0.92 -6.36 -1.10
N GLY A 58 -0.42 -6.35 -1.13
CA GLY A 58 -1.25 -5.93 0.00
C GLY A 58 -1.07 -6.82 1.24
N ALA A 59 -0.97 -8.13 1.05
CA ALA A 59 -0.65 -9.10 2.09
C ALA A 59 0.76 -8.88 2.65
N ALA A 60 1.75 -8.63 1.78
CA ALA A 60 3.10 -8.29 2.22
C ALA A 60 3.14 -6.99 3.04
N ALA A 61 2.36 -5.97 2.66
CA ALA A 61 2.23 -4.72 3.41
C ALA A 61 1.60 -4.93 4.79
N LEU A 62 0.56 -5.76 4.87
CA LEU A 62 -0.10 -6.11 6.13
C LEU A 62 0.83 -6.92 7.04
N LEU A 63 1.50 -7.93 6.50
CA LEU A 63 2.47 -8.74 7.23
C LEU A 63 3.61 -7.87 7.76
N ASP A 64 4.14 -6.95 6.96
CA ASP A 64 5.17 -6.01 7.42
C ASP A 64 4.65 -5.12 8.56
N ALA A 65 3.43 -4.58 8.46
CA ALA A 65 2.84 -3.77 9.53
C ALA A 65 2.61 -4.57 10.82
N VAL A 66 2.07 -5.79 10.72
CA VAL A 66 1.83 -6.67 11.88
C VAL A 66 3.15 -7.07 12.53
N VAL A 67 4.12 -7.56 11.76
CA VAL A 67 5.40 -8.06 12.30
C VAL A 67 6.27 -6.95 12.86
N ASN A 68 6.30 -5.78 12.24
CA ASN A 68 7.22 -4.72 12.65
C ASN A 68 6.60 -3.67 13.58
N ASP A 69 5.28 -3.59 13.69
CA ASP A 69 4.62 -2.56 14.51
C ASP A 69 3.75 -3.14 15.64
N PHE A 70 3.33 -4.41 15.57
CA PHE A 70 2.53 -5.06 16.64
C PHE A 70 3.29 -6.12 17.45
N LEU A 71 4.33 -6.76 16.88
CA LEU A 71 5.12 -7.75 17.61
C LEU A 71 6.22 -7.09 18.47
N PRO A 72 6.59 -7.69 19.61
CA PRO A 72 7.66 -7.17 20.46
C PRO A 72 9.02 -7.18 19.75
N ASP A 73 9.93 -6.28 20.15
CA ASP A 73 11.18 -5.93 19.46
C ASP A 73 12.08 -7.09 18.99
N ARG A 74 11.91 -8.24 19.61
CA ARG A 74 12.62 -9.50 19.39
C ARG A 74 12.34 -10.10 18.00
N PHE A 75 11.15 -9.85 17.44
CA PHE A 75 10.70 -10.40 16.17
C PHE A 75 10.74 -9.40 15.01
N HIS A 76 11.28 -8.20 15.25
CA HIS A 76 11.36 -7.18 14.22
C HIS A 76 12.24 -7.59 13.04
N TRP A 77 11.66 -7.60 11.85
CA TRP A 77 12.34 -7.98 10.63
C TRP A 77 13.04 -6.78 10.02
N ARG A 78 14.36 -6.68 10.25
CA ARG A 78 15.22 -5.58 9.74
C ARG A 78 15.16 -5.41 8.21
N ILE A 79 14.99 -6.51 7.48
CA ILE A 79 14.87 -6.50 6.01
C ILE A 79 13.54 -5.86 5.58
N GLY A 80 12.43 -6.21 6.25
CA GLY A 80 11.11 -5.62 6.00
C GLY A 80 11.14 -4.10 6.16
N ARG A 81 11.73 -3.60 7.26
CA ARG A 81 11.86 -2.15 7.49
C ARG A 81 12.61 -1.40 6.38
N ARG A 82 13.63 -2.03 5.79
CA ARG A 82 14.45 -1.44 4.72
C ARG A 82 13.71 -1.45 3.37
N GLN A 83 12.87 -2.45 3.12
CA GLN A 83 12.15 -2.60 1.84
C GLN A 83 10.72 -2.02 1.84
N ARG A 84 10.24 -1.45 2.96
CA ARG A 84 8.93 -0.78 3.10
C ARG A 84 8.54 0.13 1.92
N HIS A 85 9.48 0.90 1.38
CA HIS A 85 9.21 1.82 0.27
C HIS A 85 8.87 1.11 -1.04
N TYR A 86 9.50 -0.04 -1.31
CA TYR A 86 9.23 -0.81 -2.51
C TYR A 86 7.83 -1.43 -2.47
N ILE A 87 7.34 -1.80 -1.29
CA ILE A 87 5.98 -2.33 -1.12
C ILE A 87 4.93 -1.26 -1.43
N LEU A 88 5.11 -0.03 -0.91
CA LEU A 88 4.22 1.09 -1.20
C LEU A 88 4.26 1.49 -2.69
N ALA A 89 5.46 1.52 -3.28
CA ALA A 89 5.62 1.80 -4.71
C ALA A 89 4.97 0.71 -5.59
N ALA A 90 5.12 -0.56 -5.21
CA ALA A 90 4.48 -1.68 -5.91
C ALA A 90 2.95 -1.62 -5.82
N LEU A 91 2.40 -1.24 -4.66
CA LEU A 91 0.96 -1.00 -4.48
C LEU A 91 0.46 0.13 -5.37
N ALA A 92 1.15 1.28 -5.39
CA ALA A 92 0.80 2.39 -6.27
C ALA A 92 0.86 1.98 -7.75
N PHE A 93 1.89 1.22 -8.14
CA PHE A 93 2.01 0.68 -9.49
C PHE A 93 0.84 -0.24 -9.86
N CYS A 94 0.42 -1.13 -8.97
CA CYS A 94 -0.72 -2.01 -9.21
C CYS A 94 -2.01 -1.22 -9.47
N TYR A 95 -2.28 -0.16 -8.69
CA TYR A 95 -3.45 0.69 -8.91
C TYR A 95 -3.39 1.47 -10.22
N ILE A 96 -2.21 1.99 -10.62
CA ILE A 96 -2.03 2.69 -11.90
C ILE A 96 -2.18 1.70 -13.08
N ALA A 97 -1.64 0.49 -12.97
CA ALA A 97 -1.76 -0.53 -13.99
C ALA A 97 -3.22 -0.99 -14.16
N GLN A 98 -3.98 -1.11 -13.06
CA GLN A 98 -5.41 -1.40 -13.11
C GLN A 98 -6.21 -0.26 -13.76
N LEU A 99 -5.84 1.01 -13.49
CA LEU A 99 -6.42 2.18 -14.17
C LEU A 99 -6.18 2.13 -15.68
N TYR A 100 -4.98 1.72 -16.12
CA TYR A 100 -4.70 1.54 -17.55
C TYR A 100 -5.63 0.48 -18.17
N VAL A 101 -5.75 -0.70 -17.56
CA VAL A 101 -6.64 -1.77 -18.06
C VAL A 101 -8.10 -1.30 -18.12
N GLU A 102 -8.55 -0.54 -17.13
CA GLU A 102 -9.91 -0.03 -17.03
C GLU A 102 -10.21 1.06 -18.08
N PHE A 103 -9.28 1.98 -18.30
CA PHE A 103 -9.40 3.04 -19.31
C PHE A 103 -9.58 2.47 -20.73
N PHE A 104 -8.89 1.38 -21.05
CA PHE A 104 -8.96 0.76 -22.38
C PHE A 104 -10.14 -0.22 -22.54
N ASN A 105 -10.58 -0.91 -21.49
CA ASN A 105 -11.61 -1.95 -21.60
C ASN A 105 -13.03 -1.52 -21.19
N LEU A 106 -13.16 -0.65 -20.18
CA LEU A 106 -14.41 -0.48 -19.44
C LEU A 106 -14.96 0.95 -19.46
N ARG A 107 -14.08 1.96 -19.50
CA ARG A 107 -14.42 3.39 -19.52
C ARG A 107 -15.44 3.79 -18.44
N SER A 108 -15.35 3.23 -17.24
CA SER A 108 -16.26 3.55 -16.14
C SER A 108 -15.68 4.67 -15.29
N GLY A 109 -16.24 5.88 -15.41
CA GLY A 109 -15.72 7.06 -14.69
C GLY A 109 -15.62 6.89 -13.16
N GLY A 110 -16.49 6.07 -12.55
CA GLY A 110 -16.43 5.79 -11.11
C GLY A 110 -15.25 4.91 -10.69
N LEU A 111 -14.90 3.92 -11.51
CA LEU A 111 -13.73 3.06 -11.28
C LEU A 111 -12.43 3.85 -11.47
N LEU A 112 -12.41 4.70 -12.50
CA LEU A 112 -11.28 5.59 -12.79
C LEU A 112 -11.00 6.50 -11.59
N ALA A 113 -12.04 7.13 -11.05
CA ALA A 113 -11.93 7.97 -9.87
C ALA A 113 -11.45 7.19 -8.64
N TYR A 114 -11.95 5.97 -8.42
CA TYR A 114 -11.52 5.10 -7.32
C TYR A 114 -10.03 4.76 -7.42
N TYR A 115 -9.55 4.31 -8.59
CA TYR A 115 -8.14 3.96 -8.76
C TYR A 115 -7.22 5.17 -8.67
N LEU A 116 -7.61 6.30 -9.28
CA LEU A 116 -6.84 7.53 -9.22
C LEU A 116 -6.74 8.05 -7.78
N TRP A 117 -7.85 8.01 -7.03
CA TRP A 117 -7.87 8.41 -5.63
C TRP A 117 -6.96 7.53 -4.77
N ASN A 118 -7.04 6.20 -4.91
CA ASN A 118 -6.19 5.29 -4.16
C ASN A 118 -4.71 5.47 -4.52
N ALA A 119 -4.38 5.58 -5.81
CA ALA A 119 -3.02 5.82 -6.27
C ALA A 119 -2.46 7.16 -5.75
N ALA A 120 -3.23 8.24 -5.84
CA ALA A 120 -2.84 9.56 -5.34
C ALA A 120 -2.62 9.55 -3.83
N THR A 121 -3.50 8.89 -3.07
CA THR A 121 -3.40 8.78 -1.61
C THR A 121 -2.15 8.00 -1.19
N ILE A 122 -1.88 6.87 -1.86
CA ILE A 122 -0.69 6.04 -1.58
C ILE A 122 0.59 6.80 -1.94
N MET A 123 0.63 7.49 -3.09
CA MET A 123 1.78 8.32 -3.46
C MET A 123 2.01 9.48 -2.49
N PHE A 124 0.96 10.21 -2.12
CA PHE A 124 1.06 11.34 -1.21
C PHE A 124 1.65 10.91 0.14
N ILE A 125 1.21 9.76 0.65
CA ILE A 125 1.68 9.27 1.94
C ILE A 125 3.07 8.65 1.84
N ALA A 126 3.39 7.97 0.73
CA ALA A 126 4.76 7.54 0.45
C ALA A 126 5.73 8.74 0.40
N PHE A 127 5.28 9.87 -0.17
CA PHE A 127 6.06 11.11 -0.19
C PHE A 127 6.26 11.71 1.22
N ILE A 128 5.21 11.72 2.06
CA ILE A 128 5.32 12.16 3.45
C ILE A 128 6.27 11.24 4.24
N ASP A 129 6.14 9.92 4.13
CA ASP A 129 7.02 8.94 4.81
C ASP A 129 8.48 9.13 4.37
N ALA A 130 8.72 9.36 3.06
CA ALA A 130 10.06 9.65 2.54
C ALA A 130 10.61 10.98 3.07
N HIS A 131 9.79 12.04 3.14
CA HIS A 131 10.19 13.34 3.64
C HIS A 131 10.51 13.32 5.15
N GLN A 132 9.72 12.59 5.94
CA GLN A 132 9.94 12.41 7.38
C GLN A 132 11.25 11.66 7.64
N ARG A 133 11.50 10.54 6.95
CA ARG A 133 12.77 9.81 7.10
C ARG A 133 13.99 10.63 6.70
N ASN A 134 13.86 11.49 5.69
CA ASN A 134 14.97 12.34 5.27
C ASN A 134 15.32 13.34 6.39
N LYS A 135 14.33 13.89 7.09
CA LYS A 135 14.53 14.73 8.28
C LYS A 135 15.17 13.96 9.43
N ASP A 136 14.72 12.74 9.70
CA ASP A 136 15.28 11.90 10.77
C ASP A 136 16.76 11.54 10.50
N ASN A 137 17.09 11.19 9.26
CA ASN A 137 18.46 10.92 8.83
C ASN A 137 19.35 12.15 8.99
N GLN A 138 18.89 13.34 8.57
CA GLN A 138 19.63 14.59 8.71
C GLN A 138 19.88 14.94 10.20
N CYS A 139 18.88 14.73 11.06
CA CYS A 139 19.01 14.95 12.50
C CYS A 139 20.06 14.01 13.11
N SER A 140 20.07 12.74 12.71
CA SER A 140 21.05 11.76 13.18
C SER A 140 22.51 12.04 12.78
N THR A 141 22.74 12.76 11.69
CA THR A 141 24.09 13.20 11.28
C THR A 141 24.55 14.49 11.94
N VAL A 142 23.64 15.31 12.46
CA VAL A 142 23.98 16.58 13.12
C VAL A 142 24.06 16.44 14.65
N CYS A 143 23.34 15.48 15.22
CA CYS A 143 23.35 15.19 16.66
C CYS A 143 24.39 14.13 17.10
N ASN A 144 25.21 13.64 16.17
CA ASN A 144 26.42 12.86 16.44
C ASN A 144 27.66 13.74 16.25
#